data_AF-A0A073CAF6-F1
#
_entry.id   AF-A0A073CAF6-F1
#
_cell.length_a   1.000
_cell.length_b   1.000
_cell.length_c   1.000
_cell.angle_alpha   90.00
_cell.angle_beta   90.00
_cell.angle_gamma   90.00
#
_symmetry.space_group_name_H-M   'P 1'
#
loop_
_entity.id
_entity.type
_entity.pdbx_description
1 polymer ?
#
loop_
_entity_poly.entity_id
_entity_poly.type
_entity_poly.pdbx_seq_one_letter_code
_entity_poly.pdbx_strand_id
1 'polypeptide(L)'
;MNSPRGFYPVIVIPDSIRYFCINNPIPVLNSSPNSVAGFSFEPQLTPKKQHIYSNFYLYWIIVMWVVSVVIVMLVNQLFGMSIVAFWLSLICASVSAVTACFYLRFIDFKWCKHYQPKLTQTQQQRSKSESNSLHRLKCQTQEIQQYNNLLEERSKKLLFLLSKIVQHPSNQGNTGVQQGVSEKQFFIYLCRYFSGVYDFCMGVEFPIPNTSFCYTADFILIHQATGLAIDIEIDEPYDGKTGKPHHCVDQNKDQQRNRFFLERNWVVIRFSEYQVVKCPEGCCKAIAQVIFQITGDYRGLIKLQNVKELVPQKQWKVKEAVYMAKTKFRQSYLKNNFLL
;
A
#
# COMPACT_ATOMS: atom_id res chain seq x y z
N MET A 1 15.44 11.82 -10.31
CA MET A 1 14.96 12.68 -11.42
C MET A 1 15.79 13.95 -11.43
N ASN A 2 16.43 14.30 -12.54
CA ASN A 2 17.03 15.63 -12.69
C ASN A 2 15.97 16.54 -13.28
N SER A 3 15.48 17.51 -12.50
CA SER A 3 14.64 18.58 -13.06
C SER A 3 15.42 19.28 -14.17
N PRO A 4 14.78 19.65 -15.29
CA PRO A 4 15.45 20.36 -16.37
C PRO A 4 16.13 21.62 -15.83
N ARG A 5 17.37 21.88 -16.28
CA ARG A 5 18.15 23.02 -15.82
C ARG A 5 17.37 24.32 -16.08
N GLY A 6 17.28 25.18 -15.06
CA GLY A 6 16.49 26.41 -15.15
C GLY A 6 15.01 26.24 -14.79
N PHE A 7 14.61 25.13 -14.18
CA PHE A 7 13.25 24.87 -13.73
C PHE A 7 13.19 24.35 -12.29
N TYR A 8 12.12 24.74 -11.59
CA TYR A 8 11.68 24.14 -10.34
C TYR A 8 10.90 22.83 -10.58
N PRO A 9 10.92 21.85 -9.65
CA PRO A 9 11.71 21.87 -8.42
C PRO A 9 13.21 21.77 -8.72
N VAL A 10 14.03 22.54 -8.03
CA VAL A 10 15.49 22.41 -8.11
C VAL A 10 15.90 21.39 -7.07
N ILE A 11 16.40 20.23 -7.52
CA ILE A 11 16.83 19.15 -6.63
C ILE A 11 18.33 18.98 -6.80
N VAL A 12 19.09 19.15 -5.72
CA VAL A 12 20.54 18.97 -5.71
C VAL A 12 20.92 18.01 -4.58
N ILE A 13 21.59 16.93 -4.95
CA ILE A 13 22.04 15.87 -4.03
C ILE A 13 23.56 15.95 -3.95
N PRO A 14 24.16 16.00 -2.74
CA PRO A 14 25.60 15.95 -2.54
C PRO A 14 26.26 14.74 -3.20
N ASP A 15 27.48 14.92 -3.70
CA ASP A 15 28.20 13.85 -4.42
C ASP A 15 28.52 12.64 -3.53
N SER A 16 28.74 12.85 -2.24
CA SER A 16 28.90 11.78 -1.24
C SER A 16 27.69 10.83 -1.20
N ILE A 17 26.48 11.39 -1.22
CA ILE A 17 25.22 10.65 -1.21
C ILE A 17 24.98 9.98 -2.57
N ARG A 18 25.28 10.66 -3.67
CA ARG A 18 25.21 10.06 -5.02
C ARG A 18 26.14 8.86 -5.14
N TYR A 19 27.39 9.00 -4.71
CA TYR A 19 28.38 7.93 -4.69
C TYR A 19 27.91 6.76 -3.82
N PHE A 20 27.33 7.04 -2.65
CA PHE A 20 26.73 5.99 -1.83
C PHE A 20 25.64 5.23 -2.59
N CYS A 21 24.71 5.93 -3.25
CA CYS A 21 23.60 5.32 -3.97
C CYS A 21 24.06 4.46 -5.16
N ILE A 22 25.12 4.86 -5.85
CA ILE A 22 25.73 4.09 -6.95
C ILE A 22 26.33 2.78 -6.41
N ASN A 23 27.07 2.86 -5.31
CA ASN A 23 27.77 1.69 -4.73
C ASN A 23 26.86 0.79 -3.87
N ASN A 24 25.71 1.31 -3.45
CA ASN A 24 24.72 0.61 -2.63
C ASN A 24 23.34 0.83 -3.27
N PRO A 25 23.03 0.16 -4.39
CA PRO A 25 21.73 0.29 -5.03
C PRO A 25 20.61 -0.16 -4.10
N ILE A 26 19.40 0.38 -4.30
CA ILE A 26 18.20 -0.08 -3.58
C ILE A 26 17.95 -1.55 -4.00
N PRO A 27 17.71 -2.47 -3.05
CA PRO A 27 17.34 -3.84 -3.38
C PRO A 27 16.15 -3.88 -4.33
N VAL A 28 16.13 -4.83 -5.25
CA VAL A 28 14.99 -5.02 -6.17
C VAL A 28 14.12 -6.15 -5.63
N LEU A 29 12.82 -5.90 -5.51
CA LEU A 29 11.85 -6.96 -5.25
C LEU A 29 11.64 -7.75 -6.53
N ASN A 30 12.15 -8.98 -6.59
CA ASN A 30 11.95 -9.88 -7.72
C ASN A 30 10.48 -10.34 -7.74
N SER A 31 9.60 -9.55 -8.34
CA SER A 31 8.22 -10.00 -8.57
C SER A 31 8.20 -10.98 -9.75
N SER A 32 7.93 -12.26 -9.47
CA SER A 32 7.68 -13.23 -10.53
C SER A 32 6.40 -12.82 -11.30
N PRO A 33 6.44 -12.68 -12.65
CA PRO A 33 5.33 -12.16 -13.46
C PRO A 33 4.03 -12.98 -13.39
N ASN A 34 4.07 -14.20 -12.84
CA ASN A 34 2.95 -15.16 -12.90
C ASN A 34 1.90 -14.99 -11.78
N SER A 35 1.93 -13.90 -11.01
CA SER A 35 1.15 -13.78 -9.76
C SER A 35 -0.19 -13.03 -9.87
N VAL A 36 -0.54 -12.45 -11.02
CA VAL A 36 -1.73 -11.56 -11.15
C VAL A 36 -2.83 -12.10 -12.07
N ALA A 37 -2.70 -13.29 -12.66
CA ALA A 37 -3.77 -13.86 -13.48
C ALA A 37 -4.93 -14.43 -12.62
N GLY A 38 -5.89 -13.55 -12.33
CA GLY A 38 -7.33 -13.81 -12.31
C GLY A 38 -7.82 -15.00 -11.47
N PHE A 39 -8.05 -14.79 -10.17
CA PHE A 39 -8.97 -15.63 -9.41
C PHE A 39 -10.38 -15.03 -9.51
N SER A 40 -11.06 -15.31 -10.62
CA SER A 40 -12.52 -15.16 -10.68
C SER A 40 -13.10 -16.28 -9.82
N PHE A 41 -13.56 -15.94 -8.61
CA PHE A 41 -14.43 -16.84 -7.84
C PHE A 41 -15.75 -16.93 -8.60
N GLU A 42 -15.88 -17.91 -9.50
CA GLU A 42 -17.21 -18.38 -9.88
C GLU A 42 -17.89 -18.93 -8.62
N PRO A 43 -19.15 -18.55 -8.35
CA PRO A 43 -19.87 -19.03 -7.19
C PRO A 43 -20.06 -20.54 -7.33
N GLN A 44 -19.32 -21.31 -6.53
CA GLN A 44 -19.51 -22.75 -6.48
C GLN A 44 -20.92 -23.06 -5.98
N LEU A 45 -21.68 -23.80 -6.79
CA LEU A 45 -22.89 -24.49 -6.34
C LEU A 45 -22.53 -25.24 -5.06
N THR A 46 -23.14 -24.84 -3.96
CA THR A 46 -23.11 -25.62 -2.73
C THR A 46 -23.71 -26.99 -3.07
N PRO A 47 -23.01 -28.11 -2.81
CA PRO A 47 -23.66 -29.41 -2.91
C PRO A 47 -24.80 -29.38 -1.90
N LYS A 48 -26.03 -29.32 -2.42
CA LYS A 48 -27.26 -29.48 -1.63
C LYS A 48 -27.03 -30.72 -0.76
N LYS A 49 -27.14 -30.56 0.56
CA LYS A 49 -27.01 -31.61 1.54
C LYS A 49 -28.10 -32.65 1.27
N GLN A 50 -27.86 -33.56 0.34
CA GLN A 50 -28.82 -34.58 -0.05
C GLN A 50 -28.71 -35.71 0.95
N HIS A 51 -29.87 -36.02 1.54
CA HIS A 51 -30.06 -36.99 2.59
C HIS A 51 -29.29 -38.27 2.30
N ILE A 52 -28.32 -38.54 3.16
CA ILE A 52 -27.71 -39.86 3.30
C ILE A 52 -28.87 -40.82 3.59
N TYR A 53 -29.10 -41.79 2.72
CA TYR A 53 -30.04 -42.89 2.97
C TYR A 53 -29.45 -43.75 4.10
N SER A 54 -29.74 -43.32 5.32
CA SER A 54 -29.27 -43.94 6.55
C SER A 54 -29.99 -45.27 6.79
N ASN A 55 -29.35 -46.13 7.59
CA ASN A 55 -29.94 -47.27 8.30
C ASN A 55 -31.36 -47.02 8.85
N PHE A 56 -31.73 -45.76 9.06
CA PHE A 56 -33.09 -45.30 9.32
C PHE A 56 -34.16 -45.80 8.33
N TYR A 57 -33.93 -45.72 7.01
CA TYR A 57 -34.92 -46.18 6.03
C TYR A 57 -35.03 -47.71 6.01
N LEU A 58 -33.92 -48.41 6.19
CA LEU A 58 -33.89 -49.86 6.32
C LEU A 58 -34.65 -50.31 7.59
N TYR A 59 -34.48 -49.58 8.69
CA TYR A 59 -35.22 -49.76 9.93
C TYR A 59 -36.73 -49.55 9.72
N TRP A 60 -37.14 -48.50 9.02
CA TRP A 60 -38.56 -48.26 8.72
C TRP A 60 -39.17 -49.34 7.83
N ILE A 61 -38.44 -49.90 6.87
CA ILE A 61 -38.93 -51.04 6.08
C ILE A 61 -39.19 -52.25 6.97
N ILE A 62 -38.30 -52.54 7.91
CA ILE A 62 -38.48 -53.63 8.87
C ILE A 62 -39.70 -53.36 9.76
N VAL A 63 -39.84 -52.15 10.28
CA VAL A 63 -41.01 -51.76 11.10
C VAL A 63 -42.31 -51.89 10.31
N MET A 64 -42.37 -51.39 9.08
CA MET A 64 -43.55 -51.48 8.22
C MET A 64 -43.89 -52.93 7.86
N TRP A 65 -42.88 -53.78 7.65
CA TRP A 65 -43.09 -55.21 7.44
C TRP A 65 -43.68 -55.87 8.69
N VAL A 66 -43.12 -55.64 9.87
CA VAL A 66 -43.65 -56.18 11.14
C VAL A 66 -45.10 -55.72 11.37
N VAL A 67 -45.40 -54.44 11.15
CA VAL A 67 -46.76 -53.91 11.25
C VAL A 67 -47.70 -54.58 10.24
N SER A 68 -47.26 -54.78 9.00
CA SER A 68 -48.04 -55.49 7.98
C SER A 68 -48.34 -56.93 8.38
N VAL A 69 -47.40 -57.64 9.01
CA VAL A 69 -47.61 -59.00 9.52
C VAL A 69 -48.69 -58.99 10.62
N VAL A 70 -48.59 -58.06 11.57
CA VAL A 70 -49.59 -57.94 12.66
C VAL A 70 -50.99 -57.64 12.13
N ILE A 71 -51.11 -56.73 11.15
CA ILE A 71 -52.40 -56.41 10.51
C ILE A 71 -52.99 -57.66 9.83
N VAL A 72 -52.19 -58.40 9.07
CA VAL A 72 -52.64 -59.65 8.42
C VAL A 72 -53.13 -60.68 9.44
N MET A 73 -52.46 -60.80 10.60
CA MET A 73 -52.90 -61.69 11.68
C MET A 73 -54.25 -61.26 12.28
N LEU A 74 -54.44 -59.95 12.52
CA LEU A 74 -55.71 -59.42 13.05
C LEU A 74 -56.88 -59.55 12.05
N VAL A 75 -56.63 -59.27 10.78
CA VAL A 75 -57.65 -59.44 9.71
C VAL A 75 -58.06 -60.91 9.59
N ASN A 76 -57.10 -61.84 9.66
CA ASN A 76 -57.39 -63.27 9.65
C ASN A 76 -58.28 -63.68 10.83
N GLN A 77 -58.03 -63.13 12.02
CA GLN A 77 -58.82 -63.40 13.23
C GLN A 77 -60.26 -62.84 13.14
N LEU A 78 -60.45 -61.68 12.51
CA LEU A 78 -61.75 -61.02 12.41
C LEU A 78 -62.64 -61.56 11.29
N PHE A 79 -62.05 -61.94 10.15
CA PHE A 79 -62.79 -62.27 8.94
C PHE A 79 -62.64 -63.73 8.49
N GLY A 80 -61.84 -64.54 9.20
CA GLY A 80 -61.70 -65.97 8.94
C GLY A 80 -61.13 -66.28 7.55
N MET A 81 -59.96 -65.73 7.22
CA MET A 81 -59.37 -65.96 5.90
C MET A 81 -58.99 -67.45 5.72
N SER A 82 -59.06 -67.93 4.48
CA SER A 82 -58.52 -69.24 4.16
C SER A 82 -57.02 -69.30 4.43
N ILE A 83 -56.52 -70.46 4.85
CA ILE A 83 -55.10 -70.71 5.12
C ILE A 83 -54.24 -70.27 3.91
N VAL A 84 -54.72 -70.55 2.70
CA VAL A 84 -54.02 -70.20 1.46
C VAL A 84 -53.90 -68.68 1.28
N ALA A 85 -54.97 -67.92 1.54
CA ALA A 85 -54.96 -66.45 1.42
C ALA A 85 -54.03 -65.79 2.46
N PHE A 86 -54.00 -66.32 3.69
CA PHE A 86 -53.10 -65.85 4.73
C PHE A 86 -51.62 -65.99 4.32
N TRP A 87 -51.20 -67.19 3.93
CA TRP A 87 -49.81 -67.44 3.51
C TRP A 87 -49.41 -66.65 2.27
N LEU A 88 -50.32 -66.50 1.30
CA LEU A 88 -50.05 -65.71 0.09
C LEU A 88 -49.78 -64.23 0.43
N SER A 89 -50.56 -63.65 1.35
CA SER A 89 -50.37 -62.26 1.80
C SER A 89 -49.05 -62.06 2.53
N LEU A 90 -48.64 -63.00 3.38
CA LEU A 90 -47.37 -62.95 4.12
C LEU A 90 -46.16 -63.05 3.18
N ILE A 91 -46.26 -63.92 2.17
CA ILE A 91 -45.24 -64.06 1.11
C ILE A 91 -45.15 -62.76 0.31
N CYS A 92 -46.28 -62.17 -0.09
CA CYS A 92 -46.29 -60.90 -0.84
C CYS A 92 -45.67 -59.75 -0.03
N ALA A 93 -45.99 -59.63 1.26
CA ALA A 93 -45.40 -58.61 2.14
C ALA A 93 -43.88 -58.82 2.30
N SER A 94 -43.44 -60.07 2.44
CA SER A 94 -42.01 -60.41 2.59
C SER A 94 -41.22 -60.15 1.31
N VAL A 95 -41.77 -60.53 0.15
CA VAL A 95 -41.16 -60.23 -1.16
C VAL A 95 -41.08 -58.72 -1.40
N SER A 96 -42.11 -57.96 -1.01
CA SER A 96 -42.13 -56.49 -1.13
C SER A 96 -41.07 -55.82 -0.25
N ALA A 97 -40.90 -56.28 0.99
CA ALA A 97 -39.88 -55.76 1.89
C ALA A 97 -38.46 -56.09 1.40
N VAL A 98 -38.24 -57.32 0.93
CA VAL A 98 -36.94 -57.76 0.39
C VAL A 98 -36.58 -56.99 -0.87
N THR A 99 -37.53 -56.83 -1.80
CA THR A 99 -37.31 -56.04 -3.03
C THR A 99 -37.03 -54.57 -2.73
N ALA A 100 -37.73 -53.96 -1.77
CA ALA A 100 -37.43 -52.61 -1.30
C ALA A 100 -36.02 -52.49 -0.68
N CYS A 101 -35.61 -53.47 0.14
CA CYS A 101 -34.25 -53.52 0.70
C CYS A 101 -33.17 -53.65 -0.38
N PHE A 102 -33.36 -54.54 -1.36
CA PHE A 102 -32.43 -54.69 -2.49
C PHE A 102 -32.36 -53.41 -3.34
N TYR A 103 -33.50 -52.75 -3.58
CA TYR A 103 -33.56 -51.50 -4.32
C TYR A 103 -32.80 -50.37 -3.60
N LEU A 104 -32.98 -50.21 -2.29
CA LEU A 104 -32.24 -49.21 -1.50
C LEU A 104 -30.73 -49.49 -1.50
N ARG A 105 -30.31 -50.75 -1.29
CA ARG A 105 -28.89 -51.13 -1.37
C ARG A 105 -28.29 -50.89 -2.75
N PHE A 106 -29.06 -51.10 -3.81
CA PHE A 106 -28.62 -50.84 -5.17
C PHE A 106 -28.43 -49.34 -5.45
N ILE A 107 -29.33 -48.48 -4.94
CA ILE A 107 -29.16 -47.03 -5.01
C ILE A 107 -27.91 -46.58 -4.26
N ASP A 108 -27.72 -47.08 -3.03
CA ASP A 108 -26.56 -46.74 -2.21
C ASP A 108 -25.25 -47.20 -2.87
N PHE A 109 -25.23 -48.40 -3.44
CA PHE A 109 -24.10 -48.90 -4.23
C PHE A 109 -23.81 -48.01 -5.45
N LYS A 110 -24.84 -47.60 -6.21
CA LYS A 110 -24.67 -46.66 -7.34
C LYS A 110 -24.15 -45.31 -6.87
N TRP A 111 -24.60 -44.84 -5.71
CA TRP A 111 -24.17 -43.56 -5.14
C TRP A 111 -22.70 -43.62 -4.72
N CYS A 112 -22.33 -44.62 -3.92
CA CYS A 112 -20.94 -44.86 -3.49
C CYS A 112 -20.00 -45.06 -4.70
N LYS A 113 -20.42 -45.81 -5.73
CA LYS A 113 -19.58 -46.06 -6.90
C LYS A 113 -19.38 -44.82 -7.78
N HIS A 114 -20.39 -43.96 -7.91
CA HIS A 114 -20.36 -42.87 -8.91
C HIS A 114 -20.13 -41.47 -8.33
N TYR A 115 -20.60 -41.21 -7.11
CA TYR A 115 -20.55 -39.88 -6.49
C TYR A 115 -19.41 -39.73 -5.49
N GLN A 116 -19.10 -40.78 -4.72
CA GLN A 116 -18.03 -40.72 -3.72
C GLN A 116 -16.65 -40.40 -4.33
N PRO A 117 -16.22 -41.01 -5.46
CA PRO A 117 -14.93 -40.67 -6.07
C PRO A 117 -14.86 -39.22 -6.55
N LYS A 118 -15.96 -38.69 -7.11
CA LYS A 118 -16.06 -37.29 -7.56
C LYS A 118 -15.96 -36.32 -6.38
N LEU A 119 -16.62 -36.62 -5.26
CA LEU A 119 -16.53 -35.82 -4.03
C LEU A 119 -15.11 -35.81 -3.47
N THR A 120 -14.47 -36.99 -3.36
CA THR A 120 -13.09 -37.10 -2.86
C THR A 120 -12.11 -36.37 -3.79
N GLN A 121 -12.26 -36.50 -5.11
CA GLN A 121 -11.43 -35.78 -6.08
C GLN A 121 -11.61 -34.27 -5.97
N THR A 122 -12.84 -33.79 -5.80
CA THR A 122 -13.15 -32.36 -5.61
C THR A 122 -12.54 -31.84 -4.31
N GLN A 123 -12.66 -32.59 -3.22
CA GLN A 123 -12.06 -32.24 -1.92
C GLN A 123 -10.53 -32.21 -2.00
N GLN A 124 -9.92 -33.18 -2.69
CA GLN A 124 -8.47 -33.24 -2.89
C GLN A 124 -7.96 -32.11 -3.80
N GLN A 125 -8.73 -31.74 -4.83
CA GLN A 125 -8.43 -30.57 -5.66
C GLN A 125 -8.51 -29.27 -4.84
N ARG A 126 -9.52 -29.12 -3.98
CA ARG A 126 -9.66 -27.96 -3.09
C ARG A 126 -8.49 -27.88 -2.10
N SER A 127 -8.15 -28.97 -1.41
CA SER A 127 -7.04 -28.98 -0.45
C SER A 127 -5.68 -28.72 -1.11
N LYS A 128 -5.47 -29.26 -2.32
CA LYS A 128 -4.27 -28.95 -3.13
C LYS A 128 -4.24 -27.47 -3.54
N SER A 129 -5.37 -26.90 -3.95
CA SER A 129 -5.46 -25.47 -4.30
C SER A 129 -5.19 -24.57 -3.09
N GLU A 130 -5.77 -24.88 -1.93
CA GLU A 130 -5.55 -24.17 -0.68
C GLU A 130 -4.07 -24.26 -0.24
N SER A 131 -3.48 -25.46 -0.26
CA SER A 131 -2.07 -25.66 0.05
C SER A 131 -1.16 -24.87 -0.90
N ASN A 132 -1.46 -24.86 -2.20
CA ASN A 132 -0.73 -24.07 -3.20
C ASN A 132 -0.87 -22.56 -2.96
N SER A 133 -2.05 -22.08 -2.54
CA SER A 133 -2.23 -20.66 -2.17
C SER A 133 -1.45 -20.28 -0.91
N LEU A 134 -1.46 -21.14 0.11
CA LEU A 134 -0.72 -20.92 1.35
C LEU A 134 0.79 -20.94 1.12
N HIS A 135 1.28 -21.87 0.29
CA HIS A 135 2.68 -21.92 -0.12
C HIS A 135 3.10 -20.64 -0.86
N ARG A 136 2.28 -20.16 -1.81
CA ARG A 136 2.53 -18.89 -2.51
C ARG A 136 2.60 -17.71 -1.56
N LEU A 137 1.66 -17.62 -0.61
CA LEU A 137 1.66 -16.56 0.40
C LEU A 137 2.92 -16.63 1.27
N LYS A 138 3.34 -17.83 1.70
CA LYS A 138 4.57 -18.02 2.48
C LYS A 138 5.82 -17.58 1.71
N CYS A 139 5.94 -17.96 0.43
CA CYS A 139 7.04 -17.52 -0.42
C CYS A 139 7.06 -15.98 -0.56
N GLN A 140 5.91 -15.36 -0.83
CA GLN A 140 5.82 -13.90 -0.92
C GLN A 140 6.22 -13.21 0.40
N THR A 141 5.78 -13.72 1.55
CA THR A 141 6.17 -13.20 2.86
C THR A 141 7.69 -13.33 3.09
N GLN A 142 8.29 -14.46 2.69
CA GLN A 142 9.74 -14.65 2.78
C GLN A 142 10.52 -13.69 1.88
N GLU A 143 10.07 -13.47 0.64
CA GLU A 143 10.68 -12.50 -0.28
C GLU A 143 10.61 -11.07 0.27
N ILE A 144 9.45 -10.67 0.81
CA ILE A 144 9.26 -9.35 1.45
C ILE A 144 10.16 -9.22 2.68
N GLN A 145 10.26 -10.26 3.51
CA GLN A 145 11.14 -10.25 4.68
C GLN A 145 12.61 -10.09 4.28
N GLN A 146 13.05 -10.84 3.26
CA GLN A 146 14.41 -10.74 2.74
C GLN A 146 14.68 -9.33 2.18
N TYR A 147 13.76 -8.77 1.41
CA TYR A 147 13.85 -7.40 0.91
C TYR A 147 13.99 -6.38 2.05
N ASN A 148 13.16 -6.48 3.09
CA ASN A 148 13.20 -5.59 4.23
C ASN A 148 14.53 -5.69 4.99
N ASN A 149 15.05 -6.90 5.19
CA ASN A 149 16.35 -7.10 5.83
C ASN A 149 17.48 -6.43 5.02
N LEU A 150 17.49 -6.59 3.69
CA LEU A 150 18.48 -5.96 2.82
C LEU A 150 18.38 -4.42 2.85
N LEU A 151 17.16 -3.89 2.87
CA LEU A 151 16.91 -2.45 2.96
C LEU A 151 17.36 -1.89 4.31
N GLU A 152 17.13 -2.62 5.40
CA GLU A 152 17.58 -2.24 6.75
C GLU A 152 19.12 -2.20 6.84
N GLU A 153 19.82 -3.21 6.31
CA GLU A 153 21.28 -3.22 6.26
C GLU A 153 21.84 -2.06 5.43
N ARG A 154 21.19 -1.75 4.30
CA ARG A 154 21.52 -0.56 3.51
C ARG A 154 21.28 0.74 4.30
N SER A 155 20.17 0.83 5.04
CA SER A 155 19.82 1.98 5.89
C SER A 155 20.88 2.21 6.96
N LYS A 156 21.38 1.14 7.62
CA LYS A 156 22.47 1.22 8.61
C LYS A 156 23.76 1.76 8.01
N LYS A 157 24.14 1.30 6.81
CA LYS A 157 25.32 1.81 6.08
C LYS A 157 25.17 3.30 5.75
N LEU A 158 23.98 3.71 5.30
CA LEU A 158 23.70 5.11 5.00
C LEU A 158 23.75 5.97 6.27
N LEU A 159 23.14 5.51 7.37
CA LEU A 159 23.19 6.19 8.67
C LEU A 159 24.63 6.38 9.15
N PHE A 160 25.45 5.33 9.08
CA PHE A 160 26.85 5.39 9.48
C PHE A 160 27.67 6.37 8.62
N LEU A 161 27.40 6.44 7.32
CA LEU A 161 28.01 7.43 6.44
C LEU A 161 27.58 8.85 6.86
N LEU A 162 26.28 9.08 6.93
CA LEU A 162 25.71 10.41 7.17
C LEU A 162 26.06 10.94 8.56
N SER A 163 26.08 10.10 9.60
CA SER A 163 26.48 10.51 10.94
C SER A 163 27.93 11.02 11.03
N LYS A 164 28.77 10.70 10.03
CA LYS A 164 30.17 11.16 9.96
C LYS A 164 30.36 12.41 9.12
N ILE A 165 29.49 12.64 8.15
CA ILE A 165 29.71 13.67 7.12
C ILE A 165 28.68 14.80 7.16
N VAL A 166 27.48 14.55 7.69
CA VAL A 166 26.43 15.56 7.80
C VAL A 166 26.76 16.48 8.97
N GLN A 167 26.88 17.77 8.68
CA GLN A 167 27.06 18.79 9.71
C GLN A 167 25.69 19.34 10.12
N HIS A 168 25.36 19.23 11.41
CA HIS A 168 24.11 19.73 11.98
C HIS A 168 24.21 21.24 12.33
N PRO A 169 23.08 21.96 12.40
CA PRO A 169 23.07 23.36 12.84
C PRO A 169 23.59 23.49 14.28
N SER A 170 24.26 24.60 14.57
CA SER A 170 24.95 24.84 15.83
C SER A 170 24.01 25.10 17.01
N ASN A 171 22.77 25.54 16.77
CA ASN A 171 21.77 25.85 17.80
C ASN A 171 20.39 25.32 17.39
N GLN A 172 19.66 24.70 18.33
CA GLN A 172 18.24 24.42 18.17
C GLN A 172 17.45 25.74 18.32
N GLY A 173 17.16 26.37 17.19
CA GLY A 173 16.06 27.31 16.92
C GLY A 173 15.76 28.41 17.95
N ASN A 174 16.06 29.67 17.60
CA ASN A 174 15.30 30.81 18.09
C ASN A 174 13.94 30.83 17.36
N THR A 175 12.84 30.77 18.11
CA THR A 175 11.45 30.65 17.61
C THR A 175 10.86 31.93 16.98
N GLY A 176 11.71 32.82 16.46
CA GLY A 176 11.33 34.19 16.06
C GLY A 176 11.32 34.47 14.56
N VAL A 177 11.60 33.50 13.69
CA VAL A 177 11.71 33.75 12.24
C VAL A 177 10.34 34.08 11.63
N GLN A 178 10.26 35.19 10.90
CA GLN A 178 9.07 35.59 10.16
C GLN A 178 8.77 34.58 9.04
N GLN A 179 7.69 33.81 9.19
CA GLN A 179 7.21 32.88 8.17
C GLN A 179 6.29 33.59 7.17
N GLY A 180 6.49 33.34 5.87
CA GLY A 180 5.53 33.71 4.83
C GLY A 180 4.26 32.87 4.91
N VAL A 181 3.25 33.31 4.14
CA VAL A 181 1.89 32.73 4.24
C VAL A 181 1.82 31.35 3.56
N SER A 182 2.55 31.16 2.46
CA SER A 182 2.67 29.89 1.74
C SER A 182 3.33 28.79 2.59
N GLU A 183 4.33 29.16 3.39
CA GLU A 183 5.12 28.28 4.22
C GLU A 183 4.23 27.64 5.29
N LYS A 184 3.42 28.46 5.97
CA LYS A 184 2.46 27.98 6.98
C LYS A 184 1.49 26.95 6.40
N GLN A 185 0.97 27.20 5.20
CA GLN A 185 0.05 26.27 4.56
C GLN A 185 0.75 24.99 4.12
N PHE A 186 1.93 25.09 3.53
CA PHE A 186 2.69 23.94 3.07
C PHE A 186 3.13 23.04 4.22
N PHE A 187 3.43 23.62 5.38
CA PHE A 187 3.76 22.87 6.59
C PHE A 187 2.68 21.84 6.94
N ILE A 188 1.39 22.15 6.76
CA ILE A 188 0.29 21.22 7.01
C ILE A 188 0.40 19.98 6.11
N TYR A 189 0.75 20.17 4.83
CA TYR A 189 0.95 19.07 3.89
C TYR A 189 2.19 18.24 4.24
N LEU A 190 3.29 18.91 4.62
CA LEU A 190 4.49 18.22 5.08
C LEU A 190 4.19 17.35 6.30
N CYS A 191 3.51 17.89 7.33
CA CYS A 191 3.07 17.12 8.48
C CYS A 191 2.18 15.93 8.07
N ARG A 192 1.17 16.14 7.21
CA ARG A 192 0.25 15.10 6.77
C ARG A 192 0.96 13.88 6.17
N TYR A 193 1.96 14.08 5.32
CA TYR A 193 2.59 12.97 4.59
C TYR A 193 3.76 12.35 5.32
N PHE A 194 4.49 13.13 6.12
CA PHE A 194 5.79 12.75 6.65
C PHE A 194 5.87 12.73 8.19
N SER A 195 4.81 13.07 8.92
CA SER A 195 4.84 12.98 10.39
C SER A 195 5.18 11.56 10.89
N GLY A 196 5.96 11.46 11.98
CA GLY A 196 6.23 10.23 12.72
C GLY A 196 7.45 9.43 12.26
N VAL A 197 7.95 9.68 11.05
CA VAL A 197 9.15 9.02 10.48
C VAL A 197 10.30 10.02 10.26
N TYR A 198 9.97 11.30 10.23
CA TYR A 198 10.89 12.37 9.92
C TYR A 198 10.82 13.43 11.01
N ASP A 199 11.97 13.98 11.38
CA ASP A 199 12.04 15.16 12.22
C ASP A 199 11.88 16.41 11.36
N PHE A 200 11.09 17.35 11.85
CA PHE A 200 10.71 18.58 11.17
C PHE A 200 11.16 19.78 11.96
N CYS A 201 11.92 20.66 11.32
CA CYS A 201 12.23 21.96 11.87
C CYS A 201 11.87 23.04 10.84
N MET A 202 11.35 24.17 11.32
CA MET A 202 11.10 25.35 10.51
C MET A 202 12.01 26.48 10.97
N GLY A 203 12.49 27.29 10.04
CA GLY A 203 13.17 28.55 10.37
C GLY A 203 14.45 28.37 11.20
N VAL A 204 15.20 27.30 10.96
CA VAL A 204 16.47 27.08 11.67
C VAL A 204 17.57 27.90 11.01
N GLU A 205 18.35 28.58 11.85
CA GLU A 205 19.48 29.39 11.42
C GLU A 205 20.78 28.58 11.32
N PHE A 206 21.52 28.82 10.24
CA PHE A 206 22.82 28.25 9.95
C PHE A 206 23.84 29.38 9.86
N PRO A 207 24.71 29.56 10.87
CA PRO A 207 25.72 30.60 10.84
C PRO A 207 26.70 30.36 9.69
N ILE A 208 26.98 31.40 8.92
CA ILE A 208 27.98 31.35 7.86
C ILE A 208 29.36 31.62 8.50
N PRO A 209 30.32 30.68 8.39
CA PRO A 209 31.64 30.83 8.99
C PRO A 209 32.29 32.17 8.64
N ASN A 210 32.91 32.80 9.64
CA ASN A 210 33.64 34.07 9.50
C ASN A 210 32.77 35.27 9.06
N THR A 211 31.45 35.21 9.29
CA THR A 211 30.55 36.35 9.04
C THR A 211 29.56 36.50 10.19
N SER A 212 28.88 37.65 10.26
CA SER A 212 27.75 37.88 11.17
C SER A 212 26.41 37.43 10.57
N PHE A 213 26.40 36.79 9.40
CA PHE A 213 25.20 36.41 8.69
C PHE A 213 24.85 34.93 8.94
N CYS A 214 23.56 34.65 8.98
CA CYS A 214 23.01 33.30 9.00
C CYS A 214 22.19 33.06 7.74
N TYR A 215 22.23 31.84 7.22
CA TYR A 215 21.15 31.37 6.36
C TYR A 215 20.01 30.85 7.22
N THR A 216 18.79 31.01 6.74
CA THR A 216 17.62 30.39 7.34
C THR A 216 16.99 29.46 6.31
N ALA A 217 16.69 28.24 6.74
CA ALA A 217 15.95 27.28 5.92
C ALA A 217 14.45 27.42 6.18
N ASP A 218 13.63 27.40 5.13
CA ASP A 218 12.16 27.42 5.30
C ASP A 218 11.71 26.15 6.03
N PHE A 219 12.13 24.99 5.54
CA PHE A 219 11.93 23.71 6.20
C PHE A 219 13.17 22.84 6.18
N ILE A 220 13.32 22.10 7.26
CA ILE A 220 14.28 21.02 7.39
C ILE A 220 13.50 19.73 7.57
N LEU A 221 13.88 18.73 6.79
CA LEU A 221 13.42 17.37 6.93
C LEU A 221 14.59 16.45 7.24
N ILE A 222 14.53 15.73 8.36
CA ILE A 222 15.53 14.71 8.71
C ILE A 222 14.85 13.34 8.73
N HIS A 223 15.29 12.42 7.87
CA HIS A 223 14.81 11.04 7.89
C HIS A 223 15.47 10.27 9.05
N GLN A 224 14.68 9.92 10.07
CA GLN A 224 15.19 9.39 11.35
C GLN A 224 16.06 8.13 11.17
N ALA A 225 15.65 7.20 10.30
CA ALA A 225 16.33 5.92 10.15
C ALA A 225 17.70 6.01 9.46
N THR A 226 17.95 7.06 8.68
CA THR A 226 19.21 7.22 7.93
C THR A 226 19.98 8.49 8.29
N GLY A 227 19.41 9.43 9.03
CA GLY A 227 20.00 10.75 9.26
C GLY A 227 20.07 11.61 7.99
N LEU A 228 19.30 11.29 6.94
CA LEU A 228 19.27 12.08 5.70
C LEU A 228 18.64 13.43 5.99
N ALA A 229 19.44 14.50 5.90
CA ALA A 229 19.00 15.88 6.08
C ALA A 229 18.70 16.54 4.73
N ILE A 230 17.55 17.21 4.65
CA ILE A 230 17.06 17.90 3.46
C ILE A 230 16.67 19.32 3.84
N ASP A 231 17.27 20.30 3.16
CA ASP A 231 16.88 21.70 3.12
C ASP A 231 15.79 21.88 2.04
N ILE A 232 14.62 22.34 2.45
CA ILE A 232 13.47 22.57 1.56
C ILE A 232 13.13 24.05 1.57
N GLU A 233 13.07 24.65 0.38
CA GLU A 233 12.95 26.10 0.18
C GLU A 233 11.79 26.43 -0.75
N ILE A 234 11.15 27.56 -0.47
CA ILE A 234 10.05 28.13 -1.25
C ILE A 234 10.51 29.45 -1.86
N ASP A 235 10.82 29.41 -3.15
CA ASP A 235 11.30 30.57 -3.87
C ASP A 235 10.12 31.43 -4.35
N GLU A 236 10.09 32.69 -3.94
CA GLU A 236 9.11 33.65 -4.44
C GLU A 236 9.76 34.59 -5.47
N PRO A 237 9.02 35.04 -6.49
CA PRO A 237 9.59 35.87 -7.55
C PRO A 237 9.97 37.27 -7.08
N TYR A 238 9.32 37.77 -6.04
CA TYR A 238 9.59 39.06 -5.45
C TYR A 238 9.11 39.09 -3.99
N ASP A 239 9.76 39.90 -3.16
CA ASP A 239 9.36 40.11 -1.77
C ASP A 239 7.97 40.75 -1.69
N GLY A 240 7.07 40.16 -0.91
CA GLY A 240 5.66 40.55 -0.87
C GLY A 240 5.42 41.96 -0.33
N LYS A 241 6.33 42.47 0.51
CA LYS A 241 6.21 43.80 1.13
C LYS A 241 6.80 44.90 0.25
N THR A 242 7.98 44.67 -0.32
CA THR A 242 8.76 45.67 -1.04
C THR A 242 8.63 45.58 -2.55
N GLY A 243 8.14 44.44 -3.08
CA GLY A 243 8.08 44.19 -4.53
C GLY A 243 9.45 44.00 -5.18
N LYS A 244 10.53 43.92 -4.40
CA LYS A 244 11.89 43.74 -4.93
C LYS A 244 12.06 42.31 -5.48
N PRO A 245 12.74 42.13 -6.64
CA PRO A 245 13.05 40.81 -7.18
C PRO A 245 13.74 39.89 -6.17
N HIS A 246 13.32 38.63 -6.13
CA HIS A 246 13.84 37.62 -5.20
C HIS A 246 14.14 36.29 -5.94
N HIS A 247 15.05 35.48 -5.41
CA HIS A 247 15.50 34.19 -5.97
C HIS A 247 15.76 34.18 -7.50
N CYS A 248 16.43 35.22 -7.99
CA CYS A 248 16.68 35.40 -9.41
C CYS A 248 17.95 34.65 -9.85
N VAL A 249 17.83 33.79 -10.87
CA VAL A 249 18.93 32.90 -11.30
C VAL A 249 20.15 33.64 -11.85
N ASP A 250 19.96 34.88 -12.31
CA ASP A 250 21.00 35.77 -12.83
C ASP A 250 21.73 36.58 -11.73
N GLN A 251 21.43 36.35 -10.44
CA GLN A 251 22.10 37.01 -9.31
C GLN A 251 23.05 36.12 -8.49
N ASN A 252 23.14 34.83 -8.80
CA ASN A 252 24.07 33.88 -8.19
C ASN A 252 23.99 33.70 -6.65
N LYS A 253 23.03 34.32 -5.97
CA LYS A 253 22.86 34.24 -4.51
C LYS A 253 22.42 32.84 -4.07
N ASP A 254 21.41 32.29 -4.73
CA ASP A 254 20.89 30.95 -4.40
C ASP A 254 21.93 29.85 -4.66
N GLN A 255 22.84 30.03 -5.64
CA GLN A 255 23.91 29.07 -5.87
C GLN A 255 24.93 29.03 -4.72
N GLN A 256 25.25 30.18 -4.13
CA GLN A 256 26.13 30.25 -2.96
C GLN A 256 25.47 29.62 -1.74
N ARG A 257 24.17 29.89 -1.52
CA ARG A 257 23.38 29.24 -0.47
C ARG A 257 23.33 27.72 -0.68
N ASN A 258 23.00 27.24 -1.87
CA ASN A 258 22.95 25.80 -2.17
C ASN A 258 24.32 25.15 -1.91
N ARG A 259 25.41 25.79 -2.33
CA ARG A 259 26.77 25.29 -2.08
C ARG A 259 27.04 25.13 -0.57
N PHE A 260 26.64 26.10 0.25
CA PHE A 260 26.81 26.04 1.70
C PHE A 260 26.15 24.78 2.33
N PHE A 261 24.94 24.43 1.90
CA PHE A 261 24.23 23.23 2.38
C PHE A 261 24.82 21.94 1.80
N LEU A 262 25.17 21.94 0.51
CA LEU A 262 25.77 20.76 -0.15
C LEU A 262 27.13 20.39 0.44
N GLU A 263 27.97 21.37 0.78
CA GLU A 263 29.26 21.16 1.46
C GLU A 263 29.09 20.54 2.86
N ARG A 264 27.89 20.64 3.44
CA ARG A 264 27.51 20.03 4.72
C ARG A 264 26.77 18.71 4.56
N ASN A 265 26.70 18.19 3.33
CA ASN A 265 26.00 16.98 2.96
C ASN A 265 24.47 17.03 3.16
N TRP A 266 23.89 18.22 3.04
CA TRP A 266 22.43 18.39 2.99
C TRP A 266 21.94 18.27 1.55
N VAL A 267 20.86 17.53 1.34
CA VAL A 267 20.12 17.59 0.08
C VAL A 267 19.37 18.91 0.03
N VAL A 268 19.35 19.57 -1.14
CA VAL A 268 18.61 20.82 -1.34
C VAL A 268 17.45 20.57 -2.30
N ILE A 269 16.24 20.95 -1.90
CA ILE A 269 15.04 20.93 -2.74
C ILE A 269 14.41 22.31 -2.70
N ARG A 270 14.40 23.03 -3.83
CA ARG A 270 13.71 24.32 -3.95
C ARG A 270 12.47 24.17 -4.80
N PHE A 271 11.34 24.67 -4.33
CA PHE A 271 10.11 24.82 -5.10
C PHE A 271 9.87 26.29 -5.39
N SER A 272 9.11 26.59 -6.44
CA SER A 272 8.52 27.93 -6.53
C SER A 272 7.32 28.04 -5.58
N GLU A 273 7.04 29.24 -5.07
CA GLU A 273 5.84 29.54 -4.29
C GLU A 273 4.56 29.10 -5.04
N TYR A 274 4.52 29.33 -6.36
CA TYR A 274 3.38 28.93 -7.18
C TYR A 274 3.14 27.41 -7.15
N GLN A 275 4.18 26.58 -7.28
CA GLN A 275 4.05 25.12 -7.18
C GLN A 275 3.56 24.69 -5.81
N VAL A 276 4.10 25.29 -4.75
CA VAL A 276 3.68 24.99 -3.37
C VAL A 276 2.21 25.34 -3.16
N VAL A 277 1.78 26.51 -3.65
CA VAL A 277 0.41 26.99 -3.44
C VAL A 277 -0.59 26.22 -4.32
N LYS A 278 -0.26 25.92 -5.57
CA LYS A 278 -1.20 25.28 -6.52
C LYS A 278 -1.15 23.76 -6.52
N CYS A 279 -0.03 23.17 -6.16
CA CYS A 279 0.20 21.72 -6.24
C CYS A 279 0.96 21.18 -5.01
N PRO A 280 0.54 21.48 -3.77
CA PRO A 280 1.29 21.11 -2.56
C PRO A 280 1.53 19.60 -2.43
N GLU A 281 0.55 18.76 -2.75
CA GLU A 281 0.71 17.31 -2.75
C GLU A 281 1.73 16.84 -3.81
N GLY A 282 1.79 17.51 -4.96
CA GLY A 282 2.79 17.26 -6.00
C GLY A 282 4.21 17.58 -5.50
N CYS A 283 4.37 18.67 -4.73
CA CYS A 283 5.62 18.99 -4.05
C CYS A 283 6.00 17.91 -3.03
N CYS A 284 5.04 17.44 -2.21
CA CYS A 284 5.27 16.31 -1.31
C CYS A 284 5.66 15.03 -2.07
N LYS A 285 5.06 14.77 -3.24
CA LYS A 285 5.41 13.62 -4.07
C LYS A 285 6.84 13.72 -4.58
N ALA A 286 7.28 14.89 -5.02
CA ALA A 286 8.67 15.13 -5.42
C ALA A 286 9.65 14.89 -4.25
N ILE A 287 9.33 15.35 -3.04
CA ILE A 287 10.13 15.08 -1.83
C ILE A 287 10.19 13.57 -1.55
N ALA A 288 9.05 12.87 -1.58
CA ALA A 288 8.98 11.44 -1.35
C ALA A 288 9.77 10.64 -2.40
N GLN A 289 9.78 11.07 -3.66
CA GLN A 289 10.60 10.46 -4.71
C GLN A 289 12.10 10.61 -4.44
N VAL A 290 12.55 11.78 -3.98
CA VAL A 290 13.97 12.00 -3.62
C VAL A 290 14.36 11.12 -2.44
N ILE A 291 13.53 11.07 -1.40
CA ILE A 291 13.77 10.22 -0.23
C ILE A 291 13.86 8.75 -0.67
N PHE A 292 12.87 8.26 -1.42
CA PHE A 292 12.87 6.89 -1.92
C PHE A 292 14.14 6.59 -2.73
N GLN A 293 14.54 7.48 -3.63
CA GLN A 293 15.76 7.30 -4.45
C GLN A 293 17.04 7.20 -3.61
N ILE A 294 17.09 7.84 -2.44
CA ILE A 294 18.27 7.84 -1.58
C ILE A 294 18.20 6.72 -0.55
N THR A 295 17.07 6.53 0.12
CA THR A 295 16.92 5.67 1.29
C THR A 295 16.26 4.34 0.96
N GLY A 296 15.46 4.28 -0.10
CA GLY A 296 14.54 3.18 -0.41
C GLY A 296 13.25 3.18 0.42
N ASP A 297 13.03 4.21 1.25
CA ASP A 297 11.78 4.36 1.99
C ASP A 297 10.64 4.80 1.04
N TYR A 298 9.70 3.89 0.82
CA TYR A 298 8.57 4.06 -0.08
C TYR A 298 7.27 4.48 0.63
N ARG A 299 7.28 4.63 1.97
CA ARG A 299 6.07 4.96 2.76
C ARG A 299 5.40 6.26 2.31
N GLY A 300 6.20 7.29 2.02
CA GLY A 300 5.70 8.56 1.48
C GLY A 300 5.08 8.38 0.09
N LEU A 301 5.70 7.58 -0.78
CA LEU A 301 5.21 7.33 -2.14
C LEU A 301 3.88 6.59 -2.16
N ILE A 302 3.66 5.59 -1.29
CA ILE A 302 2.37 4.89 -1.21
C ILE A 302 1.23 5.89 -0.95
N LYS A 303 1.42 6.78 0.03
CA LYS A 303 0.42 7.80 0.39
C LYS A 303 0.11 8.77 -0.76
N LEU A 304 1.05 8.90 -1.71
CA LEU A 304 1.02 9.88 -2.80
C LEU A 304 0.91 9.21 -4.18
N GLN A 305 0.61 7.91 -4.26
CA GLN A 305 0.64 7.14 -5.51
C GLN A 305 -0.32 7.68 -6.58
N ASN A 306 -1.48 8.18 -6.15
CA ASN A 306 -2.53 8.73 -7.03
C ASN A 306 -2.36 10.23 -7.32
N VAL A 307 -1.36 10.88 -6.72
CA VAL A 307 -1.09 12.31 -6.93
C VAL A 307 -0.36 12.49 -8.25
N LYS A 308 -0.76 13.49 -9.04
CA LYS A 308 -0.11 13.81 -10.32
C LYS A 308 1.34 14.24 -10.10
N GLU A 309 2.20 13.95 -11.07
CA GLU A 309 3.57 14.45 -11.07
C GLU A 309 3.60 15.98 -11.07
N LEU A 310 4.56 16.54 -10.33
CA LEU A 310 4.71 17.99 -10.26
C LEU A 310 5.20 18.54 -11.60
N VAL A 311 4.45 19.49 -12.15
CA VAL A 311 4.80 20.14 -13.41
C VAL A 311 6.00 21.08 -13.18
N PRO A 312 7.07 20.99 -13.99
CA PRO A 312 8.20 21.90 -13.86
C PRO A 312 7.82 23.35 -14.13
N GLN A 313 8.37 24.27 -13.34
CA GLN A 313 8.15 25.71 -13.51
C GLN A 313 9.46 26.41 -13.82
N LYS A 314 9.49 27.23 -14.88
CA LYS A 314 10.69 27.99 -15.25
C LYS A 314 11.12 28.91 -14.11
N GLN A 315 12.40 28.89 -13.77
CA GLN A 315 13.01 29.87 -12.88
C GLN A 315 13.09 31.24 -13.57
N TRP A 316 13.05 32.31 -12.79
CA TRP A 316 12.99 33.68 -13.31
C TRP A 316 14.30 34.44 -13.16
N LYS A 317 14.52 35.36 -14.08
CA LYS A 317 15.55 36.40 -14.02
C LYS A 317 15.02 37.65 -13.34
N VAL A 318 15.92 38.57 -12.95
CA VAL A 318 15.54 39.86 -12.34
C VAL A 318 14.49 40.61 -13.16
N LYS A 319 14.65 40.70 -14.48
CA LYS A 319 13.69 41.40 -15.35
C LYS A 319 12.30 40.77 -15.32
N GLU A 320 12.23 39.45 -15.29
CA GLU A 320 10.96 38.70 -15.22
C GLU A 320 10.30 38.90 -13.84
N ALA A 321 11.08 38.85 -12.76
CA ALA A 321 10.62 39.14 -11.41
C ALA A 321 10.06 40.57 -11.24
N VAL A 322 10.73 41.59 -11.82
CA VAL A 322 10.22 42.97 -11.85
C VAL A 322 8.88 43.04 -12.57
N TYR A 323 8.75 42.34 -13.71
CA TYR A 323 7.48 42.28 -14.43
C TYR A 323 6.39 41.60 -13.60
N MET A 324 6.69 40.46 -12.99
CA MET A 324 5.77 39.73 -12.10
C MET A 324 5.31 40.60 -10.91
N ALA A 325 6.20 41.42 -10.33
CA ALA A 325 5.84 42.35 -9.28
C ALA A 325 4.87 43.43 -9.78
N LYS A 326 5.14 44.03 -10.94
CA LYS A 326 4.27 45.05 -11.57
C LYS A 326 2.88 44.50 -11.90
N THR A 327 2.80 43.27 -12.41
CA THR A 327 1.52 42.61 -12.73
C THR A 327 0.88 41.92 -11.53
N LYS A 328 1.45 42.07 -10.33
CA LYS A 328 0.95 41.45 -9.08
C LYS A 328 0.78 39.93 -9.22
N PHE A 329 1.72 39.26 -9.88
CA PHE A 329 1.65 37.83 -10.22
C PHE A 329 1.36 36.95 -9.00
N ARG A 330 1.99 37.18 -7.83
CA ARG A 330 1.70 36.42 -6.60
C ARG A 330 0.22 36.46 -6.24
N GLN A 331 -0.44 37.60 -6.41
CA GLN A 331 -1.86 37.76 -6.09
C GLN A 331 -2.78 36.92 -6.99
N SER A 332 -2.34 36.53 -8.18
CA SER A 332 -3.14 35.70 -9.10
C SER A 332 -3.42 34.29 -8.55
N TYR A 333 -2.52 33.76 -7.72
CA TYR A 333 -2.64 32.42 -7.15
C TYR A 333 -2.85 32.39 -5.64
N LEU A 334 -2.43 33.43 -4.93
CA LEU A 334 -2.60 33.55 -3.49
C LEU A 334 -4.06 33.89 -3.08
N LYS A 335 -4.79 34.70 -3.86
CA LYS A 335 -6.16 35.15 -3.52
C LYS A 335 -7.17 34.01 -3.31
N ASN A 336 -6.98 32.87 -3.96
CA ASN A 336 -7.94 31.76 -3.95
C ASN A 336 -7.65 30.71 -2.88
N ASN A 337 -6.53 30.81 -2.16
CA ASN A 337 -6.06 29.77 -1.25
C ASN A 337 -6.03 30.21 0.23
N PHE A 338 -6.44 31.45 0.56
CA PHE A 338 -6.43 31.99 1.92
C PHE A 338 -7.81 32.03 2.62
N LEU A 339 -8.76 31.24 2.13
CA LEU A 339 -10.04 30.97 2.81
C LEU A 339 -10.00 29.55 3.37
N LEU A 340 -9.21 29.33 4.42
CA LEU A 340 -9.34 28.18 5.32
C LEU A 340 -9.12 28.65 6.75
#